data_AF-A0A2V7FCE9-F1
#
_entry.id   AF-A0A2V7FCE9-F1
#
_cell.length_a   1.000
_cell.length_b   1.000
_cell.length_c   1.000
_cell.angle_alpha   90.00
_cell.angle_beta   90.00
_cell.angle_gamma   90.00
#
_symmetry.space_group_name_H-M   'P 1'
#
loop_
_entity.id
_entity.type
_entity.pdbx_description
1 polymer ?
#
loop_
_entity_poly.entity_id
_entity_poly.type
_entity_poly.pdbx_seq_one_letter_code
_entity_poly.pdbx_strand_id
1 'polypeptide(L)'
;MQSRRYAPVRSPHQPDVAPGRSDGYGARPSPARLAHHRHRQAVLMRSATLHGQDGFTMVEMLIALSIFLLILMGVFQIFEPSNAAYVSSERKLGVQQNARIAMDMMVRQIRTAGFFPENLTTDTTDDVANPVGVQIATNAALAVAGDLDGSCATLPAGPCAGASKAFVFCLDNSGLGLRRVNAVLNAATGVAASYVCSGGDLLAESVTSLGFAYYDANNNPIPSPPALDGQPAEAVPALNDTTQRSVVRRVVITLTARESVPNQPAQTYTLTSDVRLRNP
;
A
#
# COMPACT_ATOMS: atom_id res chain seq x y z
N MET A 1 32.01 -48.55 -28.87
CA MET A 1 32.53 -47.69 -27.78
C MET A 1 31.33 -46.99 -27.14
N GLN A 2 30.63 -47.69 -26.26
CA GLN A 2 30.70 -47.62 -24.79
C GLN A 2 29.82 -46.51 -24.20
N SER A 3 28.66 -47.00 -23.76
CA SER A 3 27.61 -46.38 -22.96
C SER A 3 28.01 -46.28 -21.48
N ARG A 4 27.49 -45.26 -20.79
CA ARG A 4 27.22 -45.34 -19.34
C ARG A 4 25.87 -44.70 -19.02
N ARG A 5 24.89 -45.56 -18.76
CA ARG A 5 23.79 -45.29 -17.82
C ARG A 5 24.32 -45.62 -16.42
N TYR A 6 23.86 -44.90 -15.39
CA TYR A 6 23.92 -45.40 -14.02
C TYR A 6 22.55 -45.28 -13.37
N ALA A 7 22.15 -46.37 -12.72
CA ALA A 7 20.90 -46.63 -12.03
C ALA A 7 21.15 -46.61 -10.49
N PRO A 8 20.13 -46.82 -9.65
CA PRO A 8 20.03 -46.29 -8.28
C PRO A 8 20.71 -47.14 -7.22
N VAL A 9 20.96 -46.56 -6.04
CA VAL A 9 21.56 -47.24 -4.88
C VAL A 9 20.66 -47.13 -3.64
N ARG A 10 20.47 -48.31 -3.04
CA ARG A 10 19.75 -48.71 -1.82
C ARG A 10 20.27 -48.08 -0.51
N SER A 11 19.36 -47.92 0.46
CA SER A 11 19.63 -47.91 1.92
C SER A 11 20.16 -49.28 2.39
N PRO A 12 20.94 -49.38 3.48
CA PRO A 12 20.37 -49.42 4.84
C PRO A 12 21.27 -48.82 5.95
N HIS A 13 20.69 -48.80 7.17
CA HIS A 13 21.32 -48.69 8.49
C HIS A 13 21.24 -47.35 9.23
N GLN A 14 20.50 -47.43 10.33
CA GLN A 14 20.36 -46.53 11.46
C GLN A 14 21.46 -46.87 12.49
N PRO A 15 21.98 -45.87 13.21
CA PRO A 15 21.99 -46.03 14.67
C PRO A 15 21.67 -44.73 15.45
N ASP A 16 20.95 -44.97 16.55
CA ASP A 16 21.13 -44.44 17.91
C ASP A 16 21.12 -42.92 18.17
N VAL A 17 19.94 -42.45 18.58
CA VAL A 17 19.77 -41.26 19.43
C VAL A 17 19.50 -41.75 20.86
N ALA A 18 20.41 -41.42 21.77
CA ALA A 18 20.24 -41.59 23.21
C ALA A 18 19.56 -40.34 23.83
N PRO A 19 18.54 -40.51 24.69
CA PRO A 19 18.19 -39.54 25.71
C PRO A 19 18.66 -39.96 27.11
N GLY A 20 19.03 -38.97 27.91
CA GLY A 20 19.69 -39.12 29.22
C GLY A 20 18.82 -39.69 30.35
N ARG A 21 19.39 -40.70 31.04
CA ARG A 21 19.64 -40.88 32.49
C ARG A 21 18.93 -39.92 33.47
N SER A 22 18.45 -40.31 34.65
CA SER A 22 18.62 -41.55 35.44
C SER A 22 17.57 -41.60 36.56
N ASP A 23 17.09 -42.82 36.82
CA ASP A 23 16.40 -43.23 38.05
C ASP A 23 17.36 -43.41 39.22
N GLY A 24 16.81 -43.29 40.43
CA GLY A 24 17.45 -43.70 41.69
C GLY A 24 16.44 -44.35 42.63
N TYR A 25 16.13 -45.63 42.40
CA TYR A 25 15.40 -46.49 43.34
C TYR A 25 16.37 -47.15 44.32
N GLY A 26 16.19 -46.89 45.62
CA GLY A 26 16.88 -47.58 46.72
C GLY A 26 15.92 -48.50 47.45
N ALA A 27 16.20 -49.80 47.40
CA ALA A 27 15.45 -50.87 48.06
C ALA A 27 15.58 -50.83 49.59
N ARG A 28 14.54 -51.29 50.31
CA ARG A 28 14.65 -51.81 51.68
C ARG A 28 13.71 -53.00 51.92
N PRO A 29 14.09 -53.96 52.80
CA PRO A 29 13.40 -55.23 53.00
C PRO A 29 12.46 -55.23 54.23
N SER A 30 11.51 -56.17 54.22
CA SER A 30 10.65 -56.56 55.36
C SER A 30 11.47 -57.20 56.49
N PRO A 31 11.06 -57.02 57.77
CA PRO A 31 10.46 -58.17 58.46
C PRO A 31 9.37 -57.85 59.51
N ALA A 32 8.56 -58.89 59.75
CA ALA A 32 8.00 -59.36 61.02
C ALA A 32 6.99 -58.52 61.86
N ARG A 33 6.02 -59.28 62.36
CA ARG A 33 4.88 -58.96 63.24
C ARG A 33 5.33 -58.43 64.61
N LEU A 34 4.57 -57.50 65.19
CA LEU A 34 4.13 -57.55 66.60
C LEU A 34 2.94 -56.62 66.84
N ALA A 35 2.13 -56.96 67.84
CA ALA A 35 0.79 -56.46 68.13
C ALA A 35 0.74 -55.17 68.97
N HIS A 36 -0.49 -54.65 69.14
CA HIS A 36 -0.93 -53.59 70.09
C HIS A 36 -0.39 -52.17 69.79
N HIS A 37 -1.14 -51.08 69.90
CA HIS A 37 -2.13 -50.69 70.90
C HIS A 37 -3.08 -49.63 70.31
N ARG A 38 -4.34 -49.62 70.76
CA ARG A 38 -5.34 -48.59 70.49
C ARG A 38 -4.86 -47.20 70.96
N HIS A 39 -4.99 -46.19 70.12
CA HIS A 39 -5.37 -44.84 70.54
C HIS A 39 -6.20 -44.17 69.45
N ARG A 40 -7.50 -44.05 69.72
CA ARG A 40 -8.41 -43.20 68.96
C ARG A 40 -8.01 -41.75 69.19
N GLN A 41 -7.68 -41.02 68.14
CA GLN A 41 -7.88 -39.57 68.08
C GLN A 41 -8.71 -39.28 66.83
N ALA A 42 -9.93 -38.83 67.07
CA ALA A 42 -10.85 -38.42 66.03
C ALA A 42 -10.34 -37.13 65.41
N VAL A 43 -9.76 -37.24 64.21
CA VAL A 43 -9.60 -36.10 63.31
C VAL A 43 -11.01 -35.75 62.82
N LEU A 44 -11.57 -34.67 63.34
CA LEU A 44 -12.81 -34.10 62.82
C LEU A 44 -12.52 -33.60 61.39
N MET A 45 -12.81 -34.45 60.40
CA MET A 45 -13.01 -33.98 59.03
C MET A 45 -14.21 -33.03 59.05
N ARG A 46 -13.92 -31.73 58.90
CA ARG A 46 -14.96 -30.74 58.65
C ARG A 46 -15.50 -31.02 57.25
N SER A 47 -16.60 -31.75 57.19
CA SER A 47 -17.39 -31.95 55.98
C SER A 47 -17.86 -30.59 55.49
N ALA A 48 -17.38 -30.18 54.32
CA ALA A 48 -17.96 -29.06 53.59
C ALA A 48 -19.39 -29.47 53.23
N THR A 49 -20.37 -28.85 53.89
CA THR A 49 -21.78 -29.01 53.56
C THR A 49 -22.03 -28.42 52.19
N LEU A 50 -22.29 -29.28 51.20
CA LEU A 50 -22.87 -28.89 49.92
C LEU A 50 -24.21 -28.21 50.23
N HIS A 51 -24.26 -26.89 50.05
CA HIS A 51 -25.50 -26.13 50.17
C HIS A 51 -26.49 -26.65 49.10
N GLY A 52 -27.72 -26.93 49.54
CA GLY A 52 -28.81 -27.29 48.64
C GLY A 52 -29.04 -26.17 47.62
N GLN A 53 -29.20 -26.55 46.36
CA GLN A 53 -29.57 -25.63 45.30
C GLN A 53 -31.09 -25.43 45.36
N ASP A 54 -31.53 -24.44 46.13
CA ASP A 54 -32.92 -23.97 46.04
C ASP A 54 -33.12 -23.29 44.68
N GLY A 55 -34.19 -23.68 43.97
CA GLY A 55 -34.53 -23.11 42.66
C GLY A 55 -35.01 -21.66 42.77
N PHE A 56 -34.83 -20.88 41.69
CA PHE A 56 -35.25 -19.48 41.64
C PHE A 56 -36.77 -19.32 41.78
N THR A 57 -37.20 -18.33 42.55
CA THR A 57 -38.60 -17.94 42.61
C THR A 57 -39.02 -17.22 41.30
N MET A 58 -40.30 -17.28 40.95
CA MET A 58 -40.85 -16.56 39.77
C MET A 58 -40.56 -15.06 39.83
N VAL A 59 -40.59 -14.47 41.04
CA VAL A 59 -40.34 -13.04 41.25
C VAL A 59 -38.86 -12.69 41.06
N GLU A 60 -37.93 -13.53 41.52
CA GLU A 60 -36.49 -13.33 41.28
C GLU A 60 -36.16 -13.37 39.79
N MET A 61 -36.79 -14.27 39.03
CA MET A 61 -36.63 -14.30 37.57
C MET A 61 -37.14 -13.04 36.89
N LEU A 62 -38.28 -12.49 37.33
CA LEU A 62 -38.81 -11.23 36.79
C LEU A 62 -37.88 -10.05 37.09
N ILE A 63 -37.36 -9.96 38.31
CA ILE A 63 -36.41 -8.92 38.70
C ILE A 63 -35.11 -9.07 37.89
N ALA A 64 -34.55 -10.28 37.79
CA ALA A 64 -33.35 -10.55 37.03
C ALA A 64 -33.48 -10.16 35.55
N LEU A 65 -34.59 -10.53 34.89
CA LEU A 65 -34.88 -10.14 33.51
C LEU A 65 -35.02 -8.63 33.34
N SER A 66 -35.69 -7.95 34.29
CA SER A 66 -35.84 -6.49 34.23
C SER A 66 -34.50 -5.77 34.32
N ILE A 67 -33.61 -6.20 35.23
CA ILE A 67 -32.26 -5.64 35.37
C ILE A 67 -31.43 -5.94 34.13
N PHE A 68 -31.51 -7.15 33.59
CA PHE A 68 -30.81 -7.53 32.37
C PHE A 68 -31.21 -6.64 31.18
N LEU A 69 -32.50 -6.37 30.99
CA LEU A 69 -32.98 -5.47 29.94
C LEU A 69 -32.50 -4.03 30.13
N LEU A 70 -32.46 -3.51 31.36
CA LEU A 70 -31.90 -2.19 31.65
C LEU A 70 -30.42 -2.09 31.31
N ILE A 71 -29.63 -3.12 31.63
CA ILE A 71 -28.21 -3.19 31.27
C ILE A 71 -28.06 -3.22 29.75
N LEU A 72 -28.83 -4.07 29.07
CA LEU A 72 -28.82 -4.19 27.61
C LEU A 72 -29.10 -2.83 26.93
N MET A 73 -30.09 -2.08 27.44
CA MET A 73 -30.39 -0.73 26.96
C MET A 73 -29.19 0.21 27.12
N GLY A 74 -28.49 0.16 28.25
CA GLY A 74 -27.25 0.92 28.46
C GLY A 74 -26.14 0.54 27.47
N VAL A 75 -25.98 -0.75 27.17
CA VAL A 75 -25.01 -1.24 26.19
C VAL A 75 -25.35 -0.76 24.77
N PHE A 76 -26.63 -0.78 24.38
CA PHE A 76 -27.06 -0.30 23.07
C PHE A 76 -26.75 1.18 22.84
N GLN A 77 -26.89 2.02 23.87
CA GLN A 77 -26.53 3.44 23.81
C GLN A 77 -25.03 3.67 23.51
N ILE A 78 -24.16 2.74 23.89
CA ILE A 78 -22.72 2.81 23.62
C ILE A 78 -22.39 2.20 22.25
N PHE A 79 -23.10 1.15 21.85
CA PHE A 79 -22.82 0.40 20.64
C PHE A 79 -23.05 1.20 19.36
N GLU A 80 -24.17 1.91 19.24
CA GLU A 80 -24.50 2.72 18.05
C GLU A 80 -23.44 3.78 17.71
N PRO A 81 -23.04 4.68 18.63
CA PRO A 81 -22.00 5.67 18.33
C PRO A 81 -20.64 5.03 18.09
N SER A 82 -20.33 3.89 18.74
CA SER A 82 -19.08 3.16 18.51
C SER A 82 -18.99 2.61 17.09
N ASN A 83 -20.08 2.03 16.57
CA ASN A 83 -20.14 1.53 15.20
C ASN A 83 -20.05 2.68 14.17
N ALA A 84 -20.80 3.76 14.41
CA ALA A 84 -20.72 4.95 13.54
C ALA A 84 -19.30 5.56 13.51
N ALA A 85 -18.62 5.63 14.66
CA ALA A 85 -17.24 6.08 14.76
C ALA A 85 -16.27 5.15 14.03
N TYR A 86 -16.48 3.83 14.12
CA TYR A 86 -15.68 2.83 13.41
C TYR A 86 -15.79 3.00 11.89
N VAL A 87 -17.01 3.05 11.34
CA VAL A 87 -17.24 3.23 9.89
C VAL A 87 -16.68 4.57 9.40
N SER A 88 -16.82 5.64 10.19
CA SER A 88 -16.23 6.94 9.89
C SER A 88 -14.70 6.88 9.82
N SER A 89 -14.08 6.16 10.75
CA SER A 89 -12.62 6.01 10.81
C SER A 89 -12.10 5.20 9.62
N GLU A 90 -12.77 4.11 9.25
CA GLU A 90 -12.47 3.33 8.06
C GLU A 90 -12.49 4.18 6.78
N ARG A 91 -13.53 5.01 6.58
CA ARG A 91 -13.61 5.90 5.40
C ARG A 91 -12.45 6.89 5.34
N LYS A 92 -12.12 7.51 6.48
CA LYS A 92 -10.98 8.45 6.61
C LYS A 92 -9.65 7.78 6.25
N LEU A 93 -9.42 6.58 6.79
CA LEU A 93 -8.22 5.78 6.49
C LEU A 93 -8.18 5.38 5.01
N GLY A 94 -9.32 5.01 4.43
CA GLY A 94 -9.45 4.68 3.02
C GLY A 94 -9.01 5.82 2.11
N VAL A 95 -9.52 7.04 2.32
CA VAL A 95 -9.13 8.23 1.54
C VAL A 95 -7.64 8.54 1.69
N GLN A 96 -7.11 8.49 2.93
CA GLN A 96 -5.69 8.75 3.16
C GLN A 96 -4.80 7.71 2.47
N GLN A 97 -5.16 6.44 2.54
CA GLN A 97 -4.39 5.35 1.92
C GLN A 97 -4.46 5.43 0.39
N ASN A 98 -5.63 5.73 -0.17
CA ASN A 98 -5.81 5.92 -1.61
C ASN A 98 -4.93 7.06 -2.13
N ALA A 99 -4.92 8.19 -1.41
CA ALA A 99 -4.06 9.33 -1.72
C ALA A 99 -2.56 8.99 -1.66
N ARG A 100 -2.13 8.17 -0.70
CA ARG A 100 -0.73 7.69 -0.60
C ARG A 100 -0.36 6.79 -1.77
N ILE A 101 -1.21 5.83 -2.12
CA ILE A 101 -0.98 4.92 -3.25
C ILE A 101 -0.85 5.73 -4.55
N ALA A 102 -1.77 6.67 -4.78
CA ALA A 102 -1.71 7.52 -5.96
C ALA A 102 -0.44 8.38 -5.99
N MET A 103 -0.04 8.98 -4.86
CA MET A 103 1.22 9.72 -4.74
C MET A 103 2.43 8.82 -5.08
N ASP A 104 2.50 7.60 -4.56
CA ASP A 104 3.59 6.66 -4.83
C ASP A 104 3.67 6.27 -6.32
N MET A 105 2.52 6.06 -6.96
CA MET A 105 2.43 5.81 -8.40
C MET A 105 2.93 7.00 -9.22
N MET A 106 2.48 8.21 -8.88
CA MET A 106 2.95 9.45 -9.52
C MET A 106 4.45 9.62 -9.38
N VAL A 107 4.98 9.47 -8.16
CA VAL A 107 6.42 9.58 -7.88
C VAL A 107 7.22 8.59 -8.72
N ARG A 108 6.78 7.33 -8.79
CA ARG A 108 7.47 6.29 -9.59
C ARG A 108 7.51 6.67 -11.07
N GLN A 109 6.41 7.13 -11.64
CA GLN A 109 6.29 7.52 -13.05
C GLN A 109 7.02 8.84 -13.37
N ILE A 110 7.03 9.80 -12.45
CA ILE A 110 7.76 11.05 -12.61
C ILE A 110 9.28 10.82 -12.53
N ARG A 111 9.75 9.87 -11.73
CA ARG A 111 11.18 9.52 -11.71
C ARG A 111 11.69 8.98 -13.04
N THR A 112 10.85 8.36 -13.87
CA THR A 112 11.22 7.87 -15.20
C THR A 112 11.14 8.94 -16.28
N ALA A 113 10.93 10.21 -15.91
CA ALA A 113 10.94 11.30 -16.87
C ALA A 113 12.20 11.30 -17.73
N GLY A 114 11.98 11.44 -19.04
CA GLY A 114 12.96 11.47 -20.13
C GLY A 114 13.67 10.14 -20.40
N PHE A 115 13.19 9.03 -19.85
CA PHE A 115 13.70 7.71 -20.22
C PHE A 115 13.03 7.21 -21.52
N PHE A 116 13.78 7.26 -22.62
CA PHE A 116 13.37 6.76 -23.94
C PHE A 116 14.23 5.55 -24.30
N PRO A 117 13.74 4.32 -24.03
CA PRO A 117 14.56 3.15 -24.23
C PRO A 117 14.86 2.84 -25.71
N GLU A 118 14.05 3.33 -26.65
CA GLU A 118 14.30 3.26 -28.10
C GLU A 118 15.62 3.94 -28.47
N ASN A 119 15.87 5.12 -27.90
CA ASN A 119 17.09 5.91 -28.14
C ASN A 119 18.36 5.34 -27.50
N LEU A 120 18.27 4.17 -26.86
CA LEU A 120 19.41 3.49 -26.22
C LEU A 120 19.90 2.27 -27.01
N THR A 121 19.24 1.93 -28.13
CA THR A 121 19.65 0.81 -28.98
C THR A 121 20.62 1.24 -30.08
N THR A 122 21.14 0.28 -30.85
CA THR A 122 21.95 0.57 -32.04
C THR A 122 21.11 0.85 -33.29
N ASP A 123 19.83 0.49 -33.25
CA ASP A 123 18.87 0.84 -34.29
C ASP A 123 18.35 2.25 -33.99
N THR A 124 18.53 3.18 -34.92
CA THR A 124 18.07 4.57 -34.77
C THR A 124 16.82 4.83 -35.60
N THR A 125 16.24 3.82 -36.23
CA THR A 125 15.06 3.98 -37.09
C THR A 125 13.76 4.16 -36.30
N ASP A 126 13.76 3.73 -35.04
CA ASP A 126 12.68 3.84 -34.06
C ASP A 126 12.95 4.89 -32.97
N ASP A 127 14.06 5.63 -33.07
CA ASP A 127 14.41 6.71 -32.15
C ASP A 127 13.28 7.75 -32.06
N VAL A 128 12.96 8.13 -30.82
CA VAL A 128 12.06 9.23 -30.52
C VAL A 128 12.79 10.55 -30.81
N ALA A 129 12.29 11.27 -31.81
CA ALA A 129 12.68 12.64 -32.13
C ALA A 129 12.26 13.60 -31.01
N ASN A 130 13.09 14.61 -30.74
CA ASN A 130 12.87 15.59 -29.66
C ASN A 130 12.56 14.92 -28.30
N PRO A 131 13.51 14.13 -27.73
CA PRO A 131 13.30 13.35 -26.50
C PRO A 131 13.25 14.24 -25.25
N VAL A 132 12.20 15.05 -25.12
CA VAL A 132 12.01 15.98 -24.00
C VAL A 132 11.29 15.26 -22.88
N GLY A 133 11.95 15.11 -21.72
CA GLY A 133 11.40 14.37 -20.59
C GLY A 133 10.18 15.01 -19.93
N VAL A 134 10.12 16.33 -19.88
CA VAL A 134 8.97 17.09 -19.35
C VAL A 134 8.20 17.69 -20.52
N GLN A 135 7.01 17.17 -20.80
CA GLN A 135 6.21 17.56 -21.95
C GLN A 135 5.19 18.65 -21.61
N ILE A 136 4.46 18.51 -20.50
CA ILE A 136 3.54 19.53 -19.99
C ILE A 136 3.94 19.82 -18.55
N ALA A 137 4.05 21.09 -18.19
CA ALA A 137 4.34 21.51 -16.83
C ALA A 137 3.54 22.76 -16.49
N THR A 138 2.48 22.58 -15.72
CA THR A 138 1.64 23.65 -15.18
C THR A 138 1.54 23.52 -13.66
N ASN A 139 0.91 24.48 -13.00
CA ASN A 139 0.70 24.37 -11.56
C ASN A 139 -0.24 23.21 -11.16
N ALA A 140 -1.09 22.72 -12.07
CA ALA A 140 -2.15 21.73 -11.77
C ALA A 140 -2.10 20.46 -12.63
N ALA A 141 -1.26 20.44 -13.68
CA ALA A 141 -1.10 19.28 -14.56
C ALA A 141 0.37 19.09 -14.94
N LEU A 142 0.78 17.83 -15.07
CA LEU A 142 2.12 17.45 -15.45
C LEU A 142 2.07 16.27 -16.42
N ALA A 143 2.77 16.38 -17.54
CA ALA A 143 3.04 15.26 -18.44
C ALA A 143 4.53 15.02 -18.55
N VAL A 144 4.95 13.79 -18.27
CA VAL A 144 6.34 13.36 -18.36
C VAL A 144 6.46 12.20 -19.34
N ALA A 145 7.41 12.28 -20.25
CA ALA A 145 7.76 11.19 -21.14
C ALA A 145 8.57 10.14 -20.37
N GLY A 146 8.33 8.86 -20.60
CA GLY A 146 9.12 7.81 -20.01
C GLY A 146 8.60 6.42 -20.36
N ASP A 147 9.35 5.42 -19.89
CA ASP A 147 8.93 4.02 -19.94
C ASP A 147 9.05 3.35 -18.57
N LEU A 148 8.13 2.43 -18.30
CA LEU A 148 8.09 1.56 -17.12
C LEU A 148 7.77 0.10 -17.46
N ASP A 149 7.41 -0.21 -18.70
CA ASP A 149 7.02 -1.56 -19.09
C ASP A 149 8.17 -2.41 -19.59
N GLY A 150 9.36 -1.82 -19.80
CA GLY A 150 10.58 -2.56 -20.13
C GLY A 150 10.51 -3.19 -21.51
N SER A 151 9.72 -2.58 -22.41
CA SER A 151 9.48 -3.08 -23.76
C SER A 151 10.73 -3.15 -24.65
N CYS A 152 11.83 -2.50 -24.25
CA CYS A 152 13.15 -2.61 -24.89
C CYS A 152 14.15 -3.48 -24.11
N ALA A 153 13.72 -4.25 -23.10
CA ALA A 153 14.64 -5.07 -22.30
C ALA A 153 15.25 -6.25 -23.08
N THR A 154 14.76 -6.53 -24.30
CA THR A 154 15.26 -7.60 -25.15
C THR A 154 15.99 -7.01 -26.36
N LEU A 155 17.31 -7.20 -26.38
CA LEU A 155 18.23 -7.14 -27.52
C LEU A 155 19.12 -5.88 -27.62
N PRO A 156 20.45 -6.05 -27.69
CA PRO A 156 21.38 -4.96 -27.97
C PRO A 156 21.43 -4.56 -29.47
N ALA A 157 20.54 -5.09 -30.33
CA ALA A 157 20.63 -4.91 -31.79
C ALA A 157 19.29 -5.09 -32.55
N GLY A 158 18.12 -4.97 -31.89
CA GLY A 158 16.82 -5.09 -32.54
C GLY A 158 15.90 -3.92 -32.19
N PRO A 159 14.88 -3.62 -33.02
CA PRO A 159 13.98 -2.51 -32.77
C PRO A 159 13.22 -2.73 -31.47
N CYS A 160 13.00 -1.66 -30.73
CA CYS A 160 12.17 -1.67 -29.54
C CYS A 160 10.75 -2.10 -29.88
N ALA A 161 10.25 -3.12 -29.17
CA ALA A 161 8.91 -3.65 -29.41
C ALA A 161 7.80 -2.76 -28.82
N GLY A 162 8.16 -1.72 -28.06
CA GLY A 162 7.22 -0.80 -27.44
C GLY A 162 7.62 0.65 -27.65
N ALA A 163 6.61 1.51 -27.59
CA ALA A 163 6.75 2.95 -27.71
C ALA A 163 6.70 3.59 -26.32
N SER A 164 7.61 4.54 -26.11
CA SER A 164 7.66 5.46 -24.99
C SER A 164 6.31 6.12 -24.79
N LYS A 165 5.97 6.39 -23.52
CA LYS A 165 4.68 6.95 -23.13
C LYS A 165 4.87 8.33 -22.50
N ALA A 166 3.83 9.15 -22.58
CA ALA A 166 3.63 10.27 -21.68
C ALA A 166 2.67 9.87 -20.56
N PHE A 167 3.12 10.04 -19.33
CA PHE A 167 2.27 9.93 -18.14
C PHE A 167 1.73 11.32 -17.81
N VAL A 168 0.43 11.53 -18.03
CA VAL A 168 -0.25 12.81 -17.74
C VAL A 168 -0.99 12.69 -16.43
N PHE A 169 -0.72 13.60 -15.49
CA PHE A 169 -1.39 13.70 -14.20
C PHE A 169 -2.16 15.00 -14.10
N CYS A 170 -3.42 14.89 -13.69
CA CYS A 170 -4.31 16.03 -13.54
C CYS A 170 -5.55 15.65 -12.74
N LEU A 171 -6.28 16.67 -12.29
CA LEU A 171 -7.61 16.48 -11.73
C LEU A 171 -8.65 16.47 -12.83
N ASP A 172 -9.69 15.67 -12.65
CA ASP A 172 -10.87 15.72 -13.48
C ASP A 172 -11.62 17.05 -13.36
N ASN A 173 -12.49 17.34 -14.33
CA ASN A 173 -13.28 18.57 -14.36
C ASN A 173 -14.31 18.68 -13.21
N SER A 174 -14.55 17.59 -12.48
CA SER A 174 -15.32 17.60 -11.23
C SER A 174 -14.51 18.00 -10.00
N GLY A 175 -13.18 18.09 -10.12
CA GLY A 175 -12.27 18.49 -9.04
C GLY A 175 -12.21 17.49 -7.89
N LEU A 176 -12.54 16.22 -8.12
CA LEU A 176 -12.60 15.17 -7.09
C LEU A 176 -11.85 13.89 -7.47
N GLY A 177 -11.47 13.71 -8.73
CA GLY A 177 -10.71 12.54 -9.20
C GLY A 177 -9.33 12.93 -9.69
N LEU A 178 -8.28 12.41 -9.06
CA LEU A 178 -6.93 12.42 -9.63
C LEU A 178 -6.87 11.35 -10.72
N ARG A 179 -6.49 11.74 -11.94
CA ARG A 179 -6.38 10.85 -13.09
C ARG A 179 -4.95 10.73 -13.59
N ARG A 180 -4.68 9.59 -14.21
CA ARG A 180 -3.48 9.33 -14.99
C ARG A 180 -3.85 8.91 -16.41
N VAL A 181 -3.37 9.65 -17.39
CA VAL A 181 -3.42 9.25 -18.80
C VAL A 181 -2.09 8.60 -19.16
N ASN A 182 -2.13 7.42 -19.79
CA ASN A 182 -0.96 6.83 -20.45
C ASN A 182 -1.12 7.07 -21.95
N ALA A 183 -0.38 8.04 -22.49
CA ALA A 183 -0.47 8.40 -23.90
C ALA A 183 0.76 7.86 -24.65
N VAL A 184 0.57 7.13 -25.74
CA VAL A 184 1.69 6.60 -26.54
C VAL A 184 2.30 7.73 -27.36
N LEU A 185 3.62 7.88 -27.31
CA LEU A 185 4.35 8.87 -28.10
C LEU A 185 4.51 8.39 -29.53
N ASN A 186 4.45 9.33 -30.48
CA ASN A 186 4.88 9.09 -31.84
C ASN A 186 6.39 9.33 -31.92
N ALA A 187 7.15 8.32 -32.33
CA ALA A 187 8.61 8.40 -32.44
C ALA A 187 9.07 9.56 -33.34
N ALA A 188 8.36 9.86 -34.44
CA ALA A 188 8.77 10.93 -35.35
C ALA A 188 8.60 12.35 -34.78
N THR A 189 7.76 12.53 -33.75
CA THR A 189 7.44 13.87 -33.22
C THR A 189 7.77 14.05 -31.74
N GLY A 190 7.94 12.96 -30.99
CA GLY A 190 8.17 13.00 -29.54
C GLY A 190 6.94 13.35 -28.71
N VAL A 191 5.76 13.45 -29.32
CA VAL A 191 4.49 13.80 -28.64
C VAL A 191 3.41 12.75 -28.87
N ALA A 192 2.46 12.66 -27.95
CA ALA A 192 1.27 11.83 -28.09
C ALA A 192 0.15 12.58 -28.84
N ALA A 193 -0.82 11.83 -29.33
CA ALA A 193 -2.00 12.39 -30.01
C ALA A 193 -2.98 13.09 -29.05
N SER A 194 -2.94 12.80 -27.75
CA SER A 194 -3.85 13.38 -26.76
C SER A 194 -3.24 13.40 -25.36
N TYR A 195 -3.52 14.48 -24.62
CA TYR A 195 -3.12 14.71 -23.22
C TYR A 195 -4.33 15.05 -22.33
N VAL A 196 -5.54 14.74 -22.80
CA VAL A 196 -6.79 15.13 -22.14
C VAL A 196 -7.04 14.28 -20.89
N CYS A 197 -7.35 14.92 -19.76
CA CYS A 197 -7.47 14.28 -18.45
C CYS A 197 -8.63 13.29 -18.37
N SER A 198 -9.73 13.55 -19.08
CA SER A 198 -10.90 12.67 -19.10
C SER A 198 -10.63 11.29 -19.73
N GLY A 199 -9.55 11.16 -20.53
CA GLY A 199 -9.13 9.91 -21.14
C GLY A 199 -8.30 8.99 -20.24
N GLY A 200 -8.04 9.37 -18.99
CA GLY A 200 -7.15 8.63 -18.08
C GLY A 200 -7.86 7.75 -17.06
N ASP A 201 -7.11 6.83 -16.47
CA ASP A 201 -7.53 5.99 -15.35
C ASP A 201 -7.64 6.83 -14.07
N LEU A 202 -8.60 6.49 -13.20
CA LEU A 202 -8.71 7.09 -11.88
C LEU A 202 -7.61 6.52 -10.95
N LEU A 203 -6.75 7.40 -10.43
CA LEU A 203 -5.71 7.03 -9.46
C LEU A 203 -6.20 7.16 -8.02
N ALA A 204 -6.93 8.22 -7.71
CA ALA A 204 -7.51 8.43 -6.39
C ALA A 204 -8.79 9.26 -6.46
N GLU A 205 -9.73 8.91 -5.59
CA GLU A 205 -10.96 9.66 -5.35
C GLU A 205 -10.77 10.69 -4.24
N SER A 206 -11.70 11.64 -4.17
CA SER A 206 -11.75 12.68 -3.14
C SER A 206 -10.52 13.59 -3.12
N VAL A 207 -9.80 13.71 -4.24
CA VAL A 207 -8.66 14.62 -4.40
C VAL A 207 -9.16 15.97 -4.88
N THR A 208 -9.12 16.96 -3.99
CA THR A 208 -9.65 18.32 -4.22
C THR A 208 -8.63 19.30 -4.79
N SER A 209 -7.34 19.02 -4.63
CA SER A 209 -6.28 19.87 -5.16
C SER A 209 -5.06 19.04 -5.50
N LEU A 210 -4.46 19.36 -6.65
CA LEU A 210 -3.20 18.86 -7.14
C LEU A 210 -2.34 20.05 -7.52
N GLY A 211 -1.10 20.05 -7.05
CA GLY A 211 -0.14 21.12 -7.24
C GLY A 211 1.21 20.58 -7.67
N PHE A 212 1.86 21.24 -8.62
CA PHE A 212 3.23 20.97 -9.01
C PHE A 212 4.09 22.23 -8.88
N ALA A 213 5.28 22.06 -8.30
CA ALA A 213 6.32 23.08 -8.28
C ALA A 213 7.61 22.52 -8.87
N TYR A 214 8.26 23.30 -9.71
CA TYR A 214 9.40 22.87 -10.52
C TYR A 214 10.68 23.57 -10.08
N TYR A 215 11.78 22.82 -10.09
CA TYR A 215 13.09 23.32 -9.67
C TYR A 215 14.18 22.85 -10.64
N ASP A 216 15.18 23.69 -10.81
CA ASP A 216 16.37 23.39 -11.60
C ASP A 216 17.36 22.47 -10.83
N ALA A 217 18.51 22.17 -11.44
CA ALA A 217 19.56 21.34 -10.84
C ALA A 217 20.15 21.93 -9.53
N ASN A 218 20.11 23.26 -9.40
CA ASN A 218 20.62 23.99 -8.24
C ASN A 218 19.54 24.19 -7.16
N ASN A 219 18.34 23.64 -7.37
CA ASN A 219 17.16 23.81 -6.53
C ASN A 219 16.57 25.23 -6.53
N ASN A 220 16.85 26.04 -7.56
CA ASN A 220 16.14 27.30 -7.74
C ASN A 220 14.72 27.00 -8.26
N PRO A 221 13.69 27.66 -7.71
CA PRO A 221 12.34 27.51 -8.24
C PRO A 221 12.28 28.07 -9.66
N ILE A 222 11.69 27.29 -10.56
CA ILE A 222 11.39 27.73 -11.92
C ILE A 222 9.97 28.30 -11.87
N PRO A 223 9.77 29.62 -12.05
CA PRO A 223 8.45 30.21 -11.99
C PRO A 223 7.52 29.57 -13.03
N SER A 224 6.35 29.11 -12.58
CA SER A 224 5.34 28.47 -13.45
C SER A 224 4.01 29.25 -13.49
N PRO A 225 3.95 30.52 -13.92
CA PRO A 225 2.67 31.13 -14.25
C PRO A 225 2.35 30.95 -15.75
N PRO A 226 1.08 30.68 -16.13
CA PRO A 226 0.27 29.50 -15.75
C PRO A 226 0.88 28.15 -16.20
N ALA A 227 1.96 28.18 -16.99
CA ALA A 227 2.67 26.99 -17.46
C ALA A 227 4.11 27.35 -17.86
N LEU A 228 5.01 26.37 -17.82
CA LEU A 228 6.35 26.50 -18.37
C LEU A 228 6.31 26.55 -19.91
N ASP A 229 7.15 27.39 -20.52
CA ASP A 229 7.27 27.63 -21.96
C ASP A 229 5.92 28.01 -22.63
N GLY A 230 4.99 28.56 -21.85
CA GLY A 230 3.64 28.93 -22.31
C GLY A 230 2.76 27.75 -22.73
N GLN A 231 3.11 26.50 -22.37
CA GLN A 231 2.39 25.30 -22.81
C GLN A 231 1.19 24.98 -21.91
N PRO A 232 -0.06 25.19 -22.35
CA PRO A 232 -1.22 24.94 -21.50
C PRO A 232 -1.41 23.44 -21.19
N ALA A 233 -2.17 23.15 -20.13
CA ALA A 233 -2.59 21.80 -19.81
C ALA A 233 -3.44 21.19 -20.95
N GLU A 234 -3.40 19.86 -21.08
CA GLU A 234 -4.16 19.05 -22.05
C GLU A 234 -3.90 19.30 -23.54
N ALA A 235 -3.15 20.33 -23.91
CA ALA A 235 -2.75 20.58 -25.29
C ALA A 235 -1.66 19.60 -25.76
N VAL A 236 -1.61 19.35 -27.07
CA VAL A 236 -0.45 18.70 -27.68
C VAL A 236 0.76 19.65 -27.55
N PRO A 237 1.84 19.26 -26.84
CA PRO A 237 2.93 20.18 -26.54
C PRO A 237 3.70 20.58 -27.80
N ALA A 238 4.07 21.85 -27.90
CA ALA A 238 5.10 22.27 -28.84
C ALA A 238 6.49 22.02 -28.20
N LEU A 239 7.35 21.24 -28.87
CA LEU A 239 8.70 20.89 -28.36
C LEU A 239 9.83 21.74 -28.97
N ASN A 240 9.47 22.79 -29.73
CA ASN A 240 10.42 23.70 -30.37
C ASN A 240 11.04 24.73 -29.41
N ASP A 241 10.34 25.11 -28.34
CA ASP A 241 10.89 25.91 -27.22
C ASP A 241 10.67 25.17 -25.90
N THR A 242 11.77 24.71 -25.31
CA THR A 242 11.77 23.93 -24.06
C THR A 242 12.68 24.54 -23.02
N THR A 243 12.96 25.84 -23.10
CA THR A 243 13.98 26.51 -22.25
C THR A 243 13.69 26.30 -20.75
N GLN A 244 12.44 26.42 -20.32
CA GLN A 244 12.05 26.21 -18.92
C GLN A 244 11.85 24.73 -18.59
N ARG A 245 11.27 23.92 -19.49
CA ARG A 245 11.03 22.48 -19.25
C ARG A 245 12.32 21.65 -19.24
N SER A 246 13.28 21.97 -20.09
CA SER A 246 14.56 21.25 -20.24
C SER A 246 15.51 21.43 -19.05
N VAL A 247 15.31 22.47 -18.22
CA VAL A 247 16.09 22.71 -17.02
C VAL A 247 15.48 22.10 -15.76
N VAL A 248 14.27 21.54 -15.83
CA VAL A 248 13.61 20.90 -14.69
C VAL A 248 14.41 19.67 -14.25
N ARG A 249 14.76 19.60 -12.97
CA ARG A 249 15.47 18.44 -12.38
C ARG A 249 14.76 17.87 -11.16
N ARG A 250 13.91 18.68 -10.53
CA ARG A 250 13.14 18.28 -9.34
C ARG A 250 11.73 18.83 -9.42
N VAL A 251 10.76 17.99 -9.06
CA VAL A 251 9.33 18.29 -9.02
C VAL A 251 8.83 18.02 -7.61
N VAL A 252 8.19 19.01 -7.01
CA VAL A 252 7.47 18.86 -5.75
C VAL A 252 5.98 18.74 -6.08
N ILE A 253 5.38 17.64 -5.65
CA ILE A 253 3.97 17.33 -5.84
C ILE A 253 3.26 17.62 -4.53
N THR A 254 2.17 18.38 -4.57
CA THR A 254 1.28 18.58 -3.43
C THR A 254 -0.11 18.08 -3.80
N LEU A 255 -0.64 17.16 -3.00
CA LEU A 255 -1.96 16.57 -3.20
C LEU A 255 -2.80 16.79 -1.95
N THR A 256 -4.03 17.26 -2.11
CA THR A 256 -4.96 17.45 -1.00
C THR A 256 -6.23 16.64 -1.22
N ALA A 257 -6.43 15.62 -0.38
CA ALA A 257 -7.64 14.82 -0.34
C ALA A 257 -8.57 15.27 0.79
N ARG A 258 -9.88 15.15 0.59
CA ARG A 258 -10.89 15.59 1.56
C ARG A 258 -11.96 14.51 1.77
N GLU A 259 -12.17 14.12 3.02
CA GLU A 259 -13.26 13.21 3.39
C GLU A 259 -14.34 13.96 4.18
N SER A 260 -15.60 13.77 3.81
CA SER A 260 -16.75 14.41 4.45
C SER A 260 -17.65 13.36 5.09
N VAL A 261 -17.71 13.35 6.42
CA VAL A 261 -18.56 12.43 7.19
C VAL A 261 -19.78 13.20 7.71
N PRO A 262 -21.02 12.66 7.62
CA PRO A 262 -22.19 13.31 8.17
C PRO A 262 -22.01 13.68 9.65
N ASN A 263 -22.47 14.88 10.03
CA ASN A 263 -22.38 15.41 11.39
C ASN A 263 -20.96 15.56 11.96
N GLN A 264 -19.93 15.58 11.11
CA GLN A 264 -18.55 15.86 11.48
C GLN A 264 -17.94 16.90 10.55
N PRO A 265 -16.97 17.70 11.01
CA PRO A 265 -16.20 18.56 10.13
C PRO A 265 -15.42 17.70 9.13
N ALA A 266 -15.44 18.12 7.85
CA ALA A 266 -14.66 17.46 6.82
C ALA A 266 -13.19 17.42 7.20
N GLN A 267 -12.55 16.27 6.97
CA GLN A 267 -11.14 16.08 7.24
C GLN A 267 -10.36 16.25 5.95
N THR A 268 -9.27 17.00 6.02
CA THR A 268 -8.40 17.27 4.88
C THR A 268 -7.03 16.69 5.14
N TYR A 269 -6.52 15.96 4.15
CA TYR A 269 -5.21 15.33 4.18
C TYR A 269 -4.36 15.87 3.05
N THR A 270 -3.30 16.60 3.39
CA THR A 270 -2.33 17.10 2.41
C THR A 270 -1.08 16.24 2.46
N LEU A 271 -0.68 15.74 1.30
CA LEU A 271 0.53 14.97 1.07
C LEU A 271 1.45 15.78 0.17
N THR A 272 2.73 15.85 0.53
CA THR A 272 3.75 16.47 -0.32
C THR A 272 4.85 15.44 -0.57
N SER A 273 5.28 15.33 -1.82
CA SER A 273 6.39 14.47 -2.22
C SER A 273 7.38 15.23 -3.07
N ASP A 274 8.66 14.97 -2.86
CA ASP A 274 9.76 15.52 -3.64
C ASP A 274 10.32 14.43 -4.58
N VAL A 275 10.41 14.77 -5.85
CA VAL A 275 10.84 13.85 -6.89
C VAL A 275 11.96 14.46 -7.71
N ARG A 276 13.13 13.82 -7.69
CA ARG A 276 14.20 14.11 -8.65
C ARG A 276 14.01 13.29 -9.92
N LEU A 277 14.12 13.95 -11.06
CA LEU A 277 14.02 13.32 -12.39
C LEU A 277 15.31 12.57 -12.69
N ARG A 278 15.22 11.35 -13.25
CA ARG A 278 16.38 10.48 -13.49
C ARG A 278 17.10 10.78 -14.81
N ASN A 279 16.36 11.10 -15.87
CA ASN A 279 16.93 11.33 -17.20
C ASN A 279 16.40 12.65 -17.81
N PRO A 280 16.85 13.80 -17.28
CA PRO A 280 16.23 15.08 -17.57
C PRO A 280 16.76 15.77 -18.83
#